data_AF-A0A935KDE3-F1
#
_entry.id   AF-A0A935KDE3-F1
#
_cell.length_a   1.000
_cell.length_b   1.000
_cell.length_c   1.000
_cell.angle_alpha   90.00
_cell.angle_beta   90.00
_cell.angle_gamma   90.00
#
_symmetry.space_group_name_H-M   'P 1'
#
loop_
_entity.id
_entity.type
_entity.pdbx_description
1 polymer ?
#
loop_
_entity_poly.entity_id
_entity_poly.type
_entity_poly.pdbx_seq_one_letter_code
_entity_poly.pdbx_strand_id
1 'polypeptide(L)'
;MLFVAVFALVGSYVWWRGGSLHPWWFGLSASTLLVTLVAPGLLAPLNRAWMRLASILNTIVSPIVLGIMFFGVFAPIGIVMRLAGRDAMRRRLDLRARTYWQERDPPGPDPSGLPNQF
;
A
#
# COMPACT_ATOMS: atom_id res chain seq x y z
N MET A 1 -17.42 4.98 15.95
CA MET A 1 -18.35 5.56 14.96
C MET A 1 -18.85 4.52 13.96
N LEU A 2 -17.98 3.93 13.12
CA LEU A 2 -18.41 2.97 12.06
C LEU A 2 -19.06 1.68 12.60
N PHE A 3 -18.54 1.13 13.70
CA PHE A 3 -19.12 -0.07 14.33
C PHE A 3 -20.49 0.18 14.98
N VAL A 4 -20.73 1.36 15.57
CA VAL A 4 -22.04 1.74 16.13
C VAL A 4 -23.11 1.78 15.03
N ALA A 5 -22.75 2.28 13.85
CA ALA A 5 -23.65 2.31 12.69
C ALA A 5 -23.99 0.90 12.18
N VAL A 6 -23.03 -0.01 12.14
CA VAL A 6 -23.25 -1.41 11.73
C VAL A 6 -24.19 -2.13 12.71
N PHE A 7 -24.02 -1.94 14.01
CA PHE A 7 -24.89 -2.54 15.03
C PHE A 7 -26.31 -1.95 15.04
N ALA A 8 -26.46 -0.64 14.83
CA ALA A 8 -27.78 0.00 14.68
C ALA A 8 -28.52 -0.54 13.43
N LEU A 9 -27.82 -0.70 12.31
CA LEU A 9 -28.37 -1.29 11.08
C LEU A 9 -28.81 -2.74 11.28
N VAL A 10 -27.96 -3.59 11.87
CA VAL A 10 -28.28 -5.00 12.09
C VAL A 10 -29.39 -5.15 13.15
N GLY A 11 -29.39 -4.35 14.21
CA GLY A 11 -30.44 -4.35 15.24
C GLY A 11 -31.80 -3.95 14.68
N SER A 12 -31.83 -2.90 13.85
CA SER A 12 -33.06 -2.47 13.16
C SER A 12 -33.55 -3.52 12.13
N TYR A 13 -32.63 -4.20 11.45
CA TYR A 13 -32.93 -5.27 10.49
C TYR A 13 -33.53 -6.52 11.16
N VAL A 14 -33.01 -6.89 12.33
CA VAL A 14 -33.54 -8.02 13.12
C VAL A 14 -34.91 -7.68 13.73
N TRP A 15 -35.12 -6.43 14.16
CA TRP A 15 -36.41 -5.93 14.62
C TRP A 15 -37.49 -6.06 13.53
N TRP A 16 -37.14 -5.74 12.27
CA TRP A 16 -38.07 -5.85 11.14
C TRP A 16 -38.39 -7.28 10.69
N ARG A 17 -37.54 -8.28 11.00
CA ARG A 17 -37.75 -9.67 10.57
C ARG A 17 -38.54 -10.56 11.54
N GLY A 18 -39.06 -10.03 12.66
CA GLY A 18 -40.14 -10.67 13.43
C GLY A 18 -39.93 -12.12 13.89
N GLY A 19 -38.69 -12.57 14.08
CA GLY A 19 -38.39 -13.95 14.48
C GLY A 19 -38.40 -14.12 15.99
N SER A 20 -39.15 -15.11 16.49
CA SER A 20 -39.27 -15.49 17.90
C SER A 20 -37.93 -15.44 18.64
N LEU A 21 -37.83 -14.46 19.55
CA LEU A 21 -36.65 -14.16 20.36
C LEU A 21 -36.35 -15.32 21.32
N HIS A 22 -35.60 -16.32 20.86
CA HIS A 22 -35.02 -17.30 21.76
C HIS A 22 -33.99 -16.58 22.69
N PRO A 23 -34.06 -16.75 24.02
CA PRO A 23 -33.21 -16.04 25.00
C PRO A 23 -31.68 -16.21 24.80
N TRP A 24 -31.25 -17.25 24.08
CA TRP A 24 -29.84 -17.48 23.77
C TRP A 24 -29.20 -16.36 22.92
N TRP A 25 -29.98 -15.65 22.08
CA TRP A 25 -29.49 -14.53 21.28
C TRP A 25 -29.06 -13.34 22.15
N PHE A 26 -29.75 -13.11 23.27
CA PHE A 26 -29.35 -12.10 24.25
C PHE A 26 -28.04 -12.50 24.94
N GLY A 27 -27.82 -13.79 25.24
CA GLY A 27 -26.56 -14.28 25.78
C GLY A 27 -25.39 -14.17 24.80
N LEU A 28 -25.63 -14.42 23.52
CA LEU A 28 -24.62 -14.27 22.45
C LEU A 28 -24.30 -12.79 22.19
N SER A 29 -25.31 -11.92 22.22
CA SER A 29 -25.12 -10.47 22.11
C SER A 29 -24.41 -9.90 23.33
N ALA A 30 -24.78 -10.33 24.54
CA ALA A 30 -24.16 -9.89 25.79
C ALA A 30 -22.71 -10.38 25.94
N SER A 31 -22.39 -11.60 25.51
CA SER A 31 -21.01 -12.11 25.51
C SER A 31 -20.15 -11.39 24.48
N THR A 32 -20.68 -11.11 23.29
CA THR A 32 -20.00 -10.27 22.28
C THR A 32 -19.83 -8.83 22.78
N LEU A 33 -20.83 -8.27 23.47
CA LEU A 33 -20.78 -6.96 24.10
C LEU A 33 -19.72 -6.91 25.20
N LEU A 34 -19.62 -7.93 26.05
CA LEU A 34 -18.60 -8.03 27.10
C LEU A 34 -17.18 -8.11 26.53
N VAL A 35 -16.97 -8.91 25.48
CA VAL A 35 -15.69 -9.01 24.76
C VAL A 35 -15.31 -7.66 24.13
N THR A 36 -16.30 -6.88 23.71
CA THR A 36 -16.10 -5.56 23.09
C THR A 36 -15.89 -4.44 24.12
N LEU A 37 -16.50 -4.52 25.32
CA LEU A 37 -16.44 -3.51 26.37
C LEU A 37 -15.26 -3.68 27.35
N VAL A 38 -14.85 -4.92 27.65
CA VAL A 38 -13.86 -5.19 28.72
C VAL A 38 -12.43 -4.85 28.30
N ALA A 39 -12.16 -4.59 27.02
CA ALA A 39 -10.79 -4.46 26.57
C ALA A 39 -10.52 -3.29 25.62
N PRO A 40 -10.47 -2.05 26.14
CA PRO A 40 -9.48 -1.07 25.70
C PRO A 40 -8.12 -1.31 26.39
N GLY A 41 -8.10 -1.88 27.62
CA GLY A 41 -6.89 -2.18 28.40
C GLY A 41 -6.25 -3.54 28.11
N LEU A 42 -7.04 -4.61 27.96
CA LEU A 42 -6.54 -5.95 27.57
C LEU A 42 -6.26 -6.08 26.06
N LEU A 43 -6.90 -5.26 25.21
CA LEU A 43 -6.55 -5.18 23.80
C LEU A 43 -5.28 -4.36 23.58
N ALA A 44 -4.77 -3.59 24.54
CA ALA A 44 -3.53 -2.85 24.35
C ALA A 44 -2.34 -3.78 23.97
N PRO A 45 -2.07 -4.90 24.70
CA PRO A 45 -1.05 -5.86 24.28
C PRO A 45 -1.42 -6.63 23.01
N LEU A 46 -2.70 -6.98 22.80
CA LEU A 46 -3.15 -7.70 21.60
C LEU A 46 -3.05 -6.84 20.34
N ASN A 47 -3.45 -5.57 20.41
CA ASN A 47 -3.30 -4.57 19.36
C ASN A 47 -1.81 -4.33 19.08
N ARG A 48 -0.97 -4.29 20.12
CA ARG A 48 0.48 -4.18 19.92
C ARG A 48 1.08 -5.42 19.24
N ALA A 49 0.61 -6.62 19.60
CA ALA A 49 0.99 -7.86 18.93
C ALA A 49 0.48 -7.92 17.47
N TRP A 50 -0.76 -7.50 17.24
CA TRP A 50 -1.36 -7.39 15.91
C TRP A 50 -0.62 -6.37 15.04
N MET A 51 -0.26 -5.21 15.57
CA MET A 51 0.53 -4.20 14.88
C MET A 51 1.95 -4.69 14.56
N ARG A 52 2.57 -5.45 15.47
CA ARG A 52 3.86 -6.12 15.18
C ARG A 52 3.72 -7.16 14.08
N LEU A 53 2.67 -7.97 14.11
CA LEU A 53 2.37 -8.94 13.05
C LEU A 53 2.13 -8.24 11.72
N ALA A 54 1.33 -7.17 11.71
CA ALA A 54 1.07 -6.35 10.53
C ALA A 54 2.35 -5.71 9.98
N SER A 55 3.26 -5.27 10.85
CA SER A 55 4.56 -4.73 10.43
C SER A 55 5.44 -5.81 9.79
N ILE A 56 5.54 -6.99 10.38
CA ILE A 56 6.32 -8.11 9.81
C ILE A 56 5.72 -8.53 8.47
N LEU A 57 4.40 -8.63 8.40
CA LEU A 57 3.69 -8.93 7.17
C LEU A 57 3.96 -7.86 6.10
N ASN A 58 3.92 -6.58 6.46
CA ASN A 58 4.22 -5.49 5.54
C ASN A 58 5.66 -5.56 5.01
N THR A 59 6.64 -5.89 5.85
CA THR A 59 8.04 -6.09 5.43
C THR A 59 8.19 -7.18 4.37
N ILE A 60 7.30 -8.18 4.34
CA ILE A 60 7.31 -9.26 3.33
C ILE A 60 6.47 -8.85 2.11
N VAL A 61 5.27 -8.30 2.34
CA VAL A 61 4.33 -7.90 1.28
C VAL A 61 4.91 -6.77 0.44
N SER A 62 5.60 -5.80 1.04
CA SER A 62 6.14 -4.64 0.33
C SER A 62 7.15 -5.04 -0.77
N PRO A 63 8.20 -5.86 -0.49
CA PRO A 63 9.06 -6.42 -1.52
C PRO A 63 8.34 -7.28 -2.55
N ILE A 64 7.33 -8.06 -2.14
CA ILE A 64 6.56 -8.90 -3.07
C ILE A 64 5.77 -8.03 -4.06
N VAL A 65 5.04 -7.03 -3.57
CA VAL A 65 4.27 -6.11 -4.40
C VAL A 65 5.21 -5.32 -5.30
N LEU A 66 6.33 -4.83 -4.78
CA LEU A 66 7.34 -4.14 -5.57
C LEU A 66 7.93 -5.06 -6.66
N GLY A 67 8.20 -6.32 -6.32
CA GLY A 67 8.65 -7.34 -7.25
C GLY A 67 7.63 -7.60 -8.35
N ILE A 68 6.35 -7.78 -8.00
CA ILE A 68 5.26 -7.97 -8.98
C ILE A 68 5.14 -6.74 -9.89
N MET A 69 5.18 -5.53 -9.33
CA MET A 69 5.17 -4.31 -10.15
C MET A 69 6.39 -4.24 -11.07
N PHE A 70 7.57 -4.55 -10.56
CA PHE A 70 8.80 -4.54 -11.35
C PHE A 70 8.75 -5.55 -12.49
N PHE A 71 8.45 -6.82 -12.21
CA PHE A 71 8.46 -7.86 -13.24
C PHE A 71 7.19 -7.87 -14.10
N GLY A 72 6.06 -7.39 -13.60
CA GLY A 72 4.79 -7.34 -14.31
C GLY A 72 4.61 -6.10 -15.18
N VAL A 73 5.20 -4.96 -14.79
CA VAL A 73 5.03 -3.68 -15.52
C VAL A 73 6.37 -3.16 -16.04
N PHE A 74 7.34 -2.93 -15.17
CA PHE A 74 8.58 -2.25 -15.59
C PHE A 74 9.48 -3.11 -16.48
N ALA A 75 9.66 -4.39 -16.15
CA ALA A 75 10.48 -5.33 -16.91
C ALA A 75 9.94 -5.55 -18.33
N PRO A 76 8.63 -5.82 -18.57
CA PRO A 76 8.13 -5.97 -19.93
C PRO A 76 8.23 -4.67 -20.74
N ILE A 77 8.03 -3.50 -20.12
CA ILE A 77 8.28 -2.21 -20.79
C ILE A 77 9.74 -2.12 -21.25
N GLY A 78 10.69 -2.49 -20.40
CA GLY A 78 12.12 -2.54 -20.76
C GLY A 78 12.42 -3.54 -21.87
N ILE A 79 11.79 -4.72 -21.86
CA ILE A 79 11.92 -5.73 -22.92
C ILE A 79 11.38 -5.18 -24.24
N VAL A 80 10.20 -4.56 -24.24
CA VAL A 80 9.59 -3.94 -25.43
C VAL A 80 10.48 -2.82 -25.97
N MET A 81 11.02 -1.95 -25.12
CA MET A 81 11.97 -0.93 -25.54
C MET A 81 13.23 -1.53 -26.17
N ARG A 82 13.77 -2.62 -25.59
CA ARG A 82 14.94 -3.32 -26.11
C ARG A 82 14.67 -3.98 -27.46
N LEU A 83 13.49 -4.57 -27.65
CA LEU A 83 13.05 -5.14 -28.92
C LEU A 83 12.80 -4.06 -29.98
N ALA A 84 12.29 -2.90 -29.58
CA ALA A 84 12.11 -1.72 -30.44
C ALA A 84 13.44 -1.00 -30.77
N GLY A 85 14.59 -1.52 -30.31
CA GLY A 85 15.92 -0.94 -30.55
C GLY A 85 16.16 0.39 -29.83
N ARG A 86 15.29 0.78 -28.90
CA ARG A 86 15.42 2.02 -28.13
C ARG A 86 16.22 1.77 -26.87
N ASP A 87 17.50 2.13 -26.91
CA ASP A 87 18.36 2.17 -25.72
C ASP A 87 18.29 3.55 -25.06
N ALA A 88 17.25 3.77 -24.24
CA ALA A 88 17.02 5.05 -23.57
C ALA A 88 18.19 5.48 -22.68
N MET A 89 18.99 4.53 -22.18
CA MET A 89 20.13 4.82 -21.31
C MET A 89 21.48 4.69 -22.02
N ARG A 90 21.50 4.45 -23.34
CA ARG A 90 22.72 4.24 -24.15
C ARG A 90 23.73 3.33 -23.44
N ARG A 91 23.26 2.24 -22.83
CA ARG A 91 24.09 1.35 -22.00
C ARG A 91 25.03 0.48 -22.83
N ARG A 92 24.79 0.37 -24.14
CA ARG A 92 25.72 -0.32 -25.05
C ARG A 92 27.02 0.48 -25.19
N LEU A 93 28.13 -0.18 -24.84
CA LEU A 93 29.47 0.34 -25.10
C LEU A 93 29.74 0.35 -26.61
N ASP A 94 30.01 1.54 -27.14
CA ASP A 94 30.45 1.73 -28.52
C ASP A 94 31.98 1.81 -28.54
N LEU A 95 32.62 0.72 -28.96
CA LEU A 95 34.08 0.62 -29.07
C LEU A 95 34.67 1.54 -30.15
N ARG A 96 33.83 2.11 -31.02
CA ARG A 96 34.25 3.07 -32.07
C ARG A 96 33.96 4.51 -31.69
N ALA A 97 33.30 4.78 -30.56
CA ALA A 97 33.05 6.13 -30.10
C ALA A 97 34.35 6.80 -29.65
N ARG A 98 34.64 7.99 -30.21
CA ARG A 98 35.80 8.80 -29.79
C ARG A 98 35.63 9.35 -28.37
N THR A 99 34.39 9.53 -27.94
CA THR A 99 34.03 10.05 -26.62
C THR A 99 32.58 9.67 -26.29
N TYR A 100 32.30 9.38 -25.02
CA TYR A 100 30.95 9.17 -24.51
C TYR A 100 30.31 10.47 -23.98
N TRP A 101 31.05 11.59 -23.99
CA TRP A 101 30.52 12.90 -23.61
C TRP A 101 29.34 13.28 -24.51
N GLN A 102 28.18 13.53 -23.91
CA GLN A 102 27.06 14.16 -24.61
C GLN A 102 27.22 15.67 -24.51
N GLU A 103 27.38 16.31 -25.67
CA GLU A 103 27.28 17.76 -25.78
C GLU A 103 25.83 18.18 -25.44
N ARG A 104 25.71 19.18 -24.58
CA ARG A 104 24.41 19.71 -24.13
C ARG A 104 24.04 20.88 -25.03
N ASP A 105 22.96 20.73 -25.78
CA ASP A 105 22.37 21.78 -26.58
C ASP A 105 20.88 21.90 -26.22
N PRO A 106 20.41 23.02 -25.64
CA PRO A 106 21.15 24.26 -25.37
C PRO A 106 22.18 24.12 -24.22
N PRO A 107 23.21 24.98 -24.19
CA PRO A 107 24.13 25.08 -23.07
C PRO A 107 23.35 25.32 -21.77
N GLY A 108 23.84 24.73 -20.67
CA GLY A 108 23.20 24.84 -19.37
C GLY A 108 22.98 26.31 -18.95
N PRO A 109 22.02 26.57 -18.04
CA PRO A 109 21.70 27.92 -17.59
C PRO A 109 22.95 28.66 -17.09
N ASP A 110 23.00 29.96 -17.38
CA ASP A 110 24.12 30.82 -17.02
C ASP A 110 24.47 30.67 -15.52
N PRO A 111 25.74 30.38 -15.17
CA PRO A 111 26.17 30.24 -13.78
C PRO A 111 25.79 31.44 -12.89
N SER A 112 25.60 32.63 -13.47
CA SER A 112 25.14 33.82 -12.74
C SER A 112 23.69 33.71 -12.22
N GLY A 113 22.90 32.72 -12.68
CA GLY A 113 21.53 32.46 -12.22
C GLY A 113 21.41 31.56 -10.98
N LEU A 114 22.50 30.93 -10.51
CA LEU A 114 22.54 30.09 -9.31
C LEU A 114 22.06 30.75 -8.00
N PRO A 115 22.26 32.07 -7.77
CA PRO A 115 21.79 32.72 -6.54
C PRO A 115 20.27 32.82 -6.42
N ASN A 116 19.52 32.75 -7.54
CA ASN A 116 18.07 33.01 -7.58
C ASN A 116 17.24 31.76 -7.88
N GLN A 117 17.75 30.56 -7.57
CA GLN A 117 17.11 29.28 -7.90
C GLN A 117 16.12 28.75 -6.85
N PHE A 118 15.94 29.47 -5.73
CA PHE A 118 15.07 29.10 -4.61
C PHE A 118 14.10 30.23 -4.25
#